data_AF-A0AAW0GNW3-F1
#
_entry.id   AF-A0AAW0GNW3-F1
#
_cell.length_a   1.000
_cell.length_b   1.000
_cell.length_c   1.000
_cell.angle_alpha   90.00
_cell.angle_beta   90.00
_cell.angle_gamma   90.00
#
_symmetry.space_group_name_H-M   'P 1'
#
loop_
_entity.id
_entity.type
_entity.pdbx_description
1 polymer ?
#
loop_
_entity_poly.entity_id
_entity_poly.type
_entity_poly.pdbx_seq_one_letter_code
_entity_poly.pdbx_strand_id
1 'polypeptide(L)'
;MSSMSLNGMFASPLDINIIHTCSDLLSSYKEALEQDDGCYLGRYARMHGKTLEQSVNDLAEQVISLTERIRKILGEGRAREAWEDFASGYVHFSLFSPRYRWKEVVP
;
A
#
# COMPACT_ATOMS: atom_id res chain seq x y z
N MET A 1 -31.94 0.26 9.66
CA MET A 1 -30.56 -0.24 9.47
C MET A 1 -30.22 -0.04 8.01
N SER A 2 -29.57 1.08 7.69
CA SER A 2 -29.39 1.55 6.31
C SER A 2 -28.19 0.85 5.68
N SER A 3 -28.39 0.33 4.47
CA SER A 3 -27.36 -0.27 3.63
C SER A 3 -26.30 0.77 3.27
N MET A 4 -25.20 0.77 4.01
CA MET A 4 -23.98 1.44 3.57
C MET A 4 -23.45 0.61 2.40
N SER A 5 -23.78 1.03 1.17
CA SER A 5 -23.44 0.29 -0.03
C SER A 5 -21.92 0.13 -0.10
N LEU A 6 -21.44 -1.06 -0.47
CA LEU A 6 -20.04 -1.35 -0.77
C LEU A 6 -19.37 -0.29 -1.67
N ASN A 7 -20.15 0.43 -2.48
CA ASN A 7 -19.67 1.52 -3.33
C ASN A 7 -19.15 2.75 -2.55
N GLY A 8 -19.52 2.93 -1.28
CA GLY A 8 -19.03 4.03 -0.44
C GLY A 8 -17.70 3.75 0.26
N MET A 9 -17.32 2.47 0.39
CA MET A 9 -16.12 2.00 1.11
C MET A 9 -14.85 1.98 0.25
N PHE A 10 -14.97 2.24 -1.06
CA PHE A 10 -13.84 2.34 -2.00
C PHE A 10 -13.67 3.75 -2.58
N ALA A 11 -14.48 4.72 -2.12
CA ALA A 11 -14.54 6.07 -2.65
C ALA A 11 -14.18 7.16 -1.63
N SER A 12 -13.82 6.79 -0.39
CA SER A 12 -13.32 7.78 0.55
C SER A 12 -11.88 8.16 0.16
N PRO A 13 -11.45 9.41 0.41
CA PRO A 13 -10.06 9.82 0.18
C PRO A 13 -9.03 8.94 0.90
N LEU A 14 -9.45 8.22 1.95
CA LEU A 14 -8.61 7.32 2.74
C LEU A 14 -8.31 6.02 1.98
N ASP A 15 -9.30 5.47 1.25
CA ASP A 15 -9.19 4.18 0.54
C ASP A 15 -8.28 4.31 -0.69
N ILE A 16 -8.43 5.41 -1.44
CA ILE A 16 -7.56 5.75 -2.58
C ILE A 16 -6.11 5.91 -2.12
N ASN A 17 -5.91 6.53 -0.95
CA ASN A 17 -4.58 6.78 -0.43
C ASN A 17 -3.85 5.48 -0.05
N ILE A 18 -4.57 4.47 0.48
CA ILE A 18 -3.95 3.16 0.75
C ILE A 18 -3.57 2.44 -0.53
N ILE A 19 -4.44 2.42 -1.55
CA ILE A 19 -4.13 1.71 -2.79
C ILE A 19 -2.89 2.33 -3.46
N HIS A 20 -2.80 3.66 -3.50
CA HIS A 20 -1.61 4.33 -4.04
C HIS A 20 -0.37 4.10 -3.18
N THR A 21 -0.46 4.27 -1.86
CA THR A 21 0.69 4.09 -0.96
C THR A 21 1.21 2.64 -0.99
N CYS A 22 0.31 1.65 -1.01
CA CYS A 22 0.69 0.25 -1.15
C CYS A 22 1.27 -0.03 -2.53
N SER A 23 0.70 0.53 -3.60
CA SER A 23 1.26 0.39 -4.95
C SER A 23 2.68 0.94 -5.03
N ASP A 24 2.93 2.13 -4.47
CA ASP A 24 4.25 2.77 -4.47
C ASP A 24 5.26 2.00 -3.61
N LEU A 25 4.81 1.45 -2.47
CA LEU A 25 5.65 0.57 -1.65
C LEU A 25 6.00 -0.74 -2.39
N LEU A 26 5.04 -1.34 -3.10
CA LEU A 26 5.23 -2.62 -3.77
C LEU A 26 5.96 -2.48 -5.11
N SER A 27 5.91 -1.31 -5.77
CA SER A 27 6.70 -1.00 -6.96
C SER A 27 8.12 -0.57 -6.65
N SER A 28 8.42 -0.22 -5.39
CA SER A 28 9.73 0.23 -4.92
C SER A 28 10.91 -0.63 -5.42
N TYR A 29 10.78 -1.96 -5.36
CA TYR A 29 11.83 -2.87 -5.78
C TYR A 29 12.10 -2.81 -7.28
N LYS A 30 11.03 -2.83 -8.09
CA LYS A 30 11.13 -2.69 -9.55
C LYS A 30 11.76 -1.35 -9.94
N GLU A 31 11.29 -0.27 -9.32
CA GLU A 31 11.72 1.10 -9.62
C GLU A 31 13.18 1.35 -9.22
N ALA A 32 13.61 0.77 -8.10
CA ALA A 32 15.01 0.77 -7.67
C ALA A 32 15.93 0.06 -8.67
N LEU A 33 15.49 -1.09 -9.22
CA LEU A 33 16.24 -1.83 -10.23
C LEU A 33 16.35 -1.08 -11.56
N GLU A 34 15.33 -0.30 -11.91
CA GLU A 34 15.28 0.47 -13.16
C GLU A 34 16.06 1.80 -13.07
N GLN A 35 16.63 2.13 -11.90
CA GLN A 35 17.24 3.44 -11.61
C GLN A 35 16.31 4.61 -11.99
N ASP A 36 15.00 4.38 -11.90
CA ASP A 36 14.01 5.41 -12.21
C ASP A 36 14.01 6.42 -11.07
N ASP A 37 14.84 7.46 -11.19
CA ASP A 37 14.93 8.54 -10.23
C ASP A 37 13.62 9.34 -10.16
N GLY A 38 12.75 9.19 -11.16
CA GLY A 38 11.42 9.78 -11.24
C GLY A 38 10.36 9.10 -10.37
N CYS A 39 10.64 7.96 -9.74
CA CYS A 39 9.68 7.26 -8.89
C CYS A 39 9.35 8.00 -7.59
N TYR A 40 8.19 7.71 -7.00
CA TYR A 40 7.70 8.39 -5.78
C TYR A 40 8.72 8.28 -4.64
N LEU A 41 9.24 7.07 -4.39
CA LEU A 41 10.23 6.81 -3.35
C LEU A 41 11.56 7.52 -3.60
N GLY A 42 12.03 7.58 -4.85
CA GLY A 42 13.22 8.34 -5.22
C GLY A 42 13.05 9.84 -4.99
N ARG A 43 11.86 10.40 -5.28
CA ARG A 43 11.53 11.80 -4.98
C ARG A 43 11.41 12.04 -3.48
N TYR A 44 10.76 11.14 -2.75
CA TYR A 44 10.61 11.20 -1.30
C TYR A 44 11.98 11.19 -0.61
N ALA A 45 12.85 10.25 -0.97
CA ALA A 45 14.22 10.14 -0.46
C ALA A 45 15.00 11.45 -0.65
N ARG A 46 14.94 12.02 -1.87
CA ARG A 46 15.58 13.31 -2.18
C ARG A 46 15.00 14.47 -1.39
N MET A 47 13.67 14.58 -1.31
CA MET A 47 12.98 15.67 -0.60
C MET A 47 13.25 15.65 0.91
N HIS A 48 13.39 14.46 1.50
CA HIS A 48 13.57 14.29 2.94
C HIS A 48 15.03 14.06 3.35
N GLY A 49 15.98 14.05 2.41
CA GLY A 49 17.39 13.79 2.68
C GLY A 49 17.66 12.38 3.23
N LYS A 50 16.85 11.41 2.84
CA LYS A 50 16.87 10.01 3.31
C LYS A 50 17.45 9.09 2.26
N THR A 51 17.93 7.92 2.68
CA THR A 51 18.25 6.82 1.75
C THR A 51 16.96 6.18 1.22
N LEU A 52 17.08 5.41 0.13
CA LEU A 52 15.95 4.67 -0.42
C LEU A 52 15.40 3.65 0.58
N GLU A 53 16.28 2.95 1.30
CA GLU A 53 15.92 2.00 2.35
C GLU A 53 15.15 2.67 3.51
N GLN A 54 15.63 3.82 4.00
CA GLN A 54 14.91 4.60 5.02
C GLN A 54 13.52 5.00 4.53
N SER A 55 13.42 5.41 3.27
CA SER A 55 12.16 5.82 2.66
C SER A 55 11.17 4.65 2.52
N VAL A 56 11.66 3.45 2.17
CA VAL A 56 10.84 2.22 2.13
C VAL A 56 10.30 1.90 3.53
N ASN A 57 11.13 2.00 4.57
CA ASN A 57 10.70 1.79 5.95
C ASN A 57 9.64 2.82 6.38
N ASP A 58 9.83 4.10 6.07
CA ASP A 58 8.84 5.15 6.38
C ASP A 58 7.49 4.88 5.69
N LEU A 59 7.50 4.42 4.44
CA LEU A 59 6.29 4.07 3.71
C LEU A 59 5.62 2.83 4.31
N ALA A 60 6.39 1.82 4.70
CA ALA A 60 5.87 0.63 5.37
C ALA A 60 5.16 1.00 6.69
N GLU A 61 5.77 1.86 7.51
CA GLU A 61 5.16 2.37 8.74
C GLU A 61 3.86 3.16 8.45
N GLN A 62 3.85 3.96 7.39
CA GLN A 62 2.63 4.67 6.96
C GLN A 62 1.51 3.71 6.55
N VAL A 63 1.82 2.65 5.80
CA VAL A 63 0.84 1.62 5.41
C VAL A 63 0.27 0.91 6.64
N ILE A 64 1.12 0.57 7.62
CA ILE A 64 0.68 -0.03 8.89
C ILE A 64 -0.25 0.92 9.64
N SER A 65 0.15 2.18 9.80
CA SER A 65 -0.64 3.20 10.50
C SER A 65 -1.99 3.46 9.82
N LEU A 66 -2.02 3.54 8.49
CA LEU A 66 -3.26 3.69 7.73
C LEU A 66 -4.17 2.46 7.86
N THR A 67 -3.60 1.26 7.80
CA THR A 67 -4.31 0.00 8.05
C THR A 67 -4.98 -0.02 9.42
N GLU A 68 -4.24 0.37 10.48
CA GLU A 68 -4.81 0.45 11.82
C GLU A 68 -5.92 1.50 11.93
N ARG A 69 -5.76 2.65 11.27
CA ARG A 69 -6.80 3.69 11.23
C ARG A 69 -8.07 3.20 10.54
N ILE A 70 -7.94 2.46 9.43
CA ILE A 70 -9.10 1.86 8.77
C ILE A 70 -9.80 0.85 9.67
N ARG A 71 -9.05 -0.05 10.30
CA ARG A 71 -9.62 -1.02 11.26
C ARG A 71 -10.41 -0.31 12.37
N LYS A 72 -9.89 0.81 12.89
CA LYS A 72 -10.58 1.63 13.89
C LYS A 72 -11.86 2.29 13.35
N ILE A 73 -11.85 2.79 12.12
CA ILE A 73 -13.00 3.45 11.47
C ILE A 73 -14.10 2.44 11.16
N LEU A 74 -13.74 1.29 10.60
CA LEU A 74 -14.69 0.24 10.23
C LEU A 74 -15.27 -0.49 11.45
N GLY A 75 -14.55 -0.50 12.56
CA GLY A 75 -14.94 -1.25 13.75
C GLY A 75 -14.96 -2.75 13.48
N GLU A 76 -15.80 -3.49 14.18
CA GLU A 76 -15.98 -4.92 13.95
C GLU A 76 -17.14 -5.20 12.97
N GLY A 77 -17.01 -6.28 12.19
CA GLY A 77 -18.06 -6.80 11.31
C GLY A 77 -17.69 -6.83 9.83
N ARG A 78 -18.72 -7.08 9.01
CA ARG A 78 -18.55 -7.46 7.58
C ARG A 78 -17.77 -6.46 6.73
N ALA A 79 -17.83 -5.17 7.06
CA ALA A 79 -17.09 -4.14 6.33
C ALA A 79 -15.58 -4.27 6.57
N ARG A 80 -15.16 -4.51 7.82
CA ARG A 80 -13.75 -4.78 8.14
C ARG A 80 -13.30 -6.09 7.54
N GLU A 81 -14.08 -7.16 7.68
CA GLU A 81 -13.75 -8.47 7.07
C GLU A 81 -13.50 -8.33 5.56
N ALA A 82 -14.39 -7.65 4.84
CA ALA A 82 -14.21 -7.40 3.41
C ALA A 82 -12.96 -6.55 3.09
N TRP A 83 -12.62 -5.59 3.95
CA TRP A 83 -11.39 -4.80 3.81
C TRP A 83 -10.13 -5.65 4.05
N GLU A 84 -10.12 -6.52 5.07
CA GLU A 84 -8.99 -7.41 5.36
C GLU A 84 -8.77 -8.41 4.21
N ASP A 85 -9.85 -8.97 3.66
CA ASP A 85 -9.80 -9.86 2.49
C ASP A 85 -9.23 -9.15 1.27
N PHE A 86 -9.67 -7.91 1.02
CA PHE A 86 -9.13 -7.07 -0.05
C PHE A 86 -7.64 -6.79 0.15
N ALA A 87 -7.23 -6.35 1.34
CA ALA A 87 -5.85 -6.00 1.65
C ALA A 87 -4.92 -7.23 1.49
N SER A 88 -5.34 -8.38 2.03
CA SER A 88 -4.64 -9.65 1.87
C SER A 88 -4.50 -10.05 0.40
N GLY A 89 -5.61 -9.99 -0.35
CA GLY A 89 -5.61 -10.30 -1.79
C GLY A 89 -4.72 -9.35 -2.61
N TYR A 90 -4.71 -8.06 -2.28
CA TYR A 90 -3.88 -7.07 -2.96
C TYR A 90 -2.38 -7.28 -2.72
N VAL A 91 -1.98 -7.57 -1.47
CA VAL A 91 -0.59 -7.93 -1.14
C VAL A 91 -0.20 -9.22 -1.84
N HIS A 92 -1.03 -10.25 -1.77
CA HIS A 92 -0.78 -11.53 -2.43
C HIS A 92 -0.59 -11.34 -3.95
N PHE A 93 -1.53 -10.66 -4.61
CA PHE A 93 -1.41 -10.34 -6.03
C PHE A 93 -0.10 -9.63 -6.35
N SER A 94 0.30 -8.67 -5.53
CA SER A 94 1.50 -7.87 -5.78
C SER A 94 2.80 -8.66 -5.61
N LEU A 95 2.85 -9.59 -4.64
CA LEU A 95 4.00 -10.46 -4.43
C LEU A 95 4.18 -11.49 -5.56
N PHE A 96 3.08 -12.04 -6.07
CA PHE A 96 3.11 -13.11 -7.08
C PHE A 96 3.03 -12.61 -8.52
N SER A 97 2.62 -11.35 -8.72
CA SER A 97 2.58 -10.74 -10.05
C SER A 97 4.01 -10.53 -10.60
N PRO A 98 4.32 -11.05 -11.80
CA PRO A 98 5.62 -10.85 -12.44
C PRO A 98 5.99 -9.38 -12.61
N ARG A 99 4.99 -8.49 -12.63
CA ARG A 99 5.17 -7.04 -12.75
C ARG A 99 6.10 -6.46 -11.68
N TYR A 100 6.02 -6.95 -10.44
CA TYR A 100 6.75 -6.37 -9.31
C TYR A 100 8.07 -7.08 -8.98
N ARG A 101 8.38 -8.19 -9.66
CA ARG A 101 9.67 -8.91 -9.57
C ARG A 101 10.07 -9.37 -8.15
N TRP A 102 9.15 -9.42 -7.19
CA TRP A 102 9.44 -9.82 -5.81
C TRP A 102 10.02 -11.23 -5.65
N LYS A 103 9.75 -12.15 -6.60
CA LYS A 103 10.35 -13.49 -6.64
C LYS A 103 11.88 -13.50 -6.82
N GLU A 104 12.48 -12.36 -7.16
CA GLU A 104 13.94 -12.21 -7.26
C GLU A 104 14.60 -11.95 -5.89
N VAL A 105 13.81 -11.63 -4.87
CA VAL A 105 14.27 -11.21 -3.53
C VAL A 105 13.64 -12.00 -2.40
N VAL A 106 12.41 -12.47 -2.60
CA VAL A 106 11.67 -13.29 -1.63
C VAL A 106 11.73 -14.74 -2.11
N PRO A 107 12.32 -15.68 -1.34
CA PRO A 107 12.47 -17.09 -1.71
C PRO A 107 11.14 -17.84 -1.80
#